data_AF-A0A0Q5UCU2-F1
#
_entry.id   AF-A0A0Q5UCU2-F1
#
_cell.length_a   1.000
_cell.length_b   1.000
_cell.length_c   1.000
_cell.angle_alpha   90.00
_cell.angle_beta   90.00
_cell.angle_gamma   90.00
#
_symmetry.space_group_name_H-M   'P 1'
#
loop_
_entity.id
_entity.type
_entity.pdbx_description
1 polymer ?
#
loop_
_entity_poly.entity_id
_entity_poly.type
_entity_poly.pdbx_seq_one_letter_code
_entity_poly.pdbx_strand_id
1 'polypeptide(L)'
;MTFKLWLLPIALLLASSEASFHSCHFMLENEIPFSLACKAKYSTDLKLNYRDVWLRADMPYWLWWRRRPSLELLISFYESPISPCLNVSLSLNCLHCADSEEPGIHIRPEGIHCFDFSFSYVRDLMKHCGLSPATKFGRVAILYARRVPNRDVPSRAARTWPGILGVSIP
;
A
#
# COMPACT_ATOMS: atom_id res chain seq x y z
N MET A 1 36.52 -19.74 -33.50
CA MET A 1 36.29 -18.53 -32.68
C MET A 1 34.85 -18.06 -32.86
N THR A 2 33.88 -18.60 -32.12
CA THR A 2 32.48 -18.11 -32.13
C THR A 2 31.78 -18.56 -30.85
N PHE A 3 32.01 -17.86 -29.75
CA PHE A 3 31.33 -18.12 -28.47
C PHE A 3 31.03 -16.80 -27.79
N LYS A 4 30.12 -16.00 -28.36
CA LYS A 4 29.68 -14.73 -27.77
C LYS A 4 28.41 -14.21 -28.45
N LEU A 5 27.31 -14.97 -28.37
CA LEU A 5 26.00 -14.42 -28.80
C LEU A 5 24.81 -15.09 -28.08
N TRP A 6 24.98 -15.47 -26.81
CA TRP A 6 23.94 -16.18 -26.05
C TRP A 6 23.71 -15.62 -24.63
N LEU A 7 23.97 -14.32 -24.42
CA LEU A 7 23.75 -13.65 -23.13
C LEU A 7 22.71 -12.52 -23.19
N LEU A 8 22.21 -12.16 -24.37
CA LEU A 8 21.19 -11.14 -24.54
C LEU A 8 19.79 -11.48 -23.95
N PRO A 9 19.28 -12.73 -23.99
CA PRO A 9 17.94 -13.00 -23.48
C PRO A 9 17.86 -13.04 -21.95
N ILE A 10 19.00 -13.22 -21.25
CA ILE A 10 19.03 -13.28 -19.78
C ILE A 10 19.00 -11.86 -19.18
N ALA A 11 19.61 -10.88 -19.85
CA ALA A 11 19.59 -9.49 -19.40
C ALA A 11 18.19 -8.85 -19.48
N LEU A 12 17.34 -9.28 -20.43
CA LEU A 12 15.96 -8.80 -20.55
C LEU A 12 15.01 -9.38 -19.48
N LEU A 13 15.34 -10.53 -18.87
CA LEU A 13 14.53 -11.13 -17.80
C LEU A 13 14.74 -10.47 -16.43
N LEU A 14 15.78 -9.63 -16.28
CA LEU A 14 16.07 -8.86 -15.07
C LEU A 14 15.56 -7.42 -15.12
N ALA A 15 14.90 -7.00 -16.20
CA ALA A 15 14.01 -5.85 -16.17
C ALA A 15 12.72 -6.22 -15.43
N SER A 16 12.85 -6.73 -14.21
CA SER A 16 11.76 -6.75 -13.25
C SER A 16 11.31 -5.32 -13.12
N SER A 17 10.04 -5.06 -13.43
CA SER A 17 9.38 -3.80 -13.11
C SER A 17 9.33 -3.68 -11.58
N GLU A 18 10.46 -3.30 -10.98
CA GLU A 18 10.48 -2.80 -9.63
C GLU A 18 9.54 -1.60 -9.64
N ALA A 19 8.48 -1.70 -8.85
CA ALA A 19 7.67 -0.55 -8.51
C ALA A 19 8.61 0.48 -7.89
N SER A 20 9.09 1.39 -8.73
CA SER A 20 10.20 2.25 -8.39
C SER A 20 9.66 3.39 -7.55
N PHE A 21 10.31 3.68 -6.42
CA PHE A 21 10.04 4.89 -5.65
C PHE A 21 10.15 6.15 -6.54
N HIS A 22 10.94 6.11 -7.64
CA HIS A 22 10.99 7.18 -8.63
C HIS A 22 9.64 7.48 -9.29
N SER A 23 8.73 6.50 -9.40
CA SER A 23 7.39 6.68 -9.95
C SER A 23 6.40 7.29 -8.95
N CYS A 24 6.80 7.53 -7.70
CA CYS A 24 5.96 8.10 -6.65
C CYS A 24 5.91 9.63 -6.64
N HIS A 25 6.37 10.34 -7.69
CA HIS A 25 6.36 11.81 -7.70
C HIS A 25 4.96 12.42 -7.47
N PHE A 26 3.88 11.76 -7.88
CA PHE A 26 2.52 12.24 -7.61
C PHE A 26 2.09 12.04 -6.14
N MET A 27 2.81 11.22 -5.38
CA MET A 27 2.67 11.06 -3.94
C MET A 27 3.59 12.02 -3.15
N LEU A 28 4.03 13.11 -3.78
CA LEU A 28 4.64 14.28 -3.12
C LEU A 28 3.57 15.33 -2.82
N GLU A 29 3.85 16.19 -1.83
CA GLU A 29 2.92 17.17 -1.25
C GLU A 29 1.97 17.79 -2.26
N ASN A 30 0.67 17.70 -1.97
CA ASN A 30 -0.37 18.07 -2.92
C ASN A 30 -1.58 18.66 -2.22
N GLU A 31 -2.08 19.77 -2.76
CA GLU A 31 -3.23 20.49 -2.23
C GLU A 31 -4.56 19.76 -2.46
N ILE A 32 -4.64 18.84 -3.43
CA ILE A 32 -5.87 18.08 -3.71
C ILE A 32 -5.85 16.74 -2.98
N PRO A 33 -6.79 16.51 -2.04
CA PRO A 33 -6.93 15.23 -1.38
C PRO A 33 -7.45 14.15 -2.32
N PHE A 34 -7.16 12.90 -1.99
CA PHE A 34 -7.82 11.75 -2.58
C PHE A 34 -9.16 11.51 -1.90
N SER A 35 -10.24 11.39 -2.67
CA SER A 35 -11.57 11.07 -2.15
C SER A 35 -11.86 9.58 -2.24
N LEU A 36 -12.51 9.03 -1.22
CA LEU A 36 -12.83 7.61 -1.12
C LEU A 36 -13.78 7.24 -2.26
N ALA A 37 -13.33 6.30 -3.09
CA ALA A 37 -14.15 5.76 -4.17
C ALA A 37 -14.85 4.49 -3.70
N CYS A 38 -14.16 3.62 -2.95
CA CYS A 38 -14.74 2.38 -2.45
C CYS A 38 -13.92 1.73 -1.33
N LYS A 39 -14.56 0.79 -0.62
CA LYS A 39 -13.96 -0.11 0.36
C LYS A 39 -14.44 -1.53 0.06
N ALA A 40 -13.53 -2.50 0.09
CA ALA A 40 -13.87 -3.91 -0.09
C ALA A 40 -12.86 -4.82 0.63
N LYS A 41 -13.04 -6.13 0.51
CA LYS A 41 -12.11 -7.14 1.02
C LYS A 41 -11.47 -7.90 -0.14
N TYR A 42 -10.18 -8.16 -0.05
CA TYR A 42 -9.41 -8.85 -1.08
C TYR A 42 -9.88 -10.30 -1.21
N SER A 43 -10.55 -10.63 -2.33
CA SER A 43 -11.18 -11.93 -2.51
C SER A 43 -10.17 -13.06 -2.72
N THR A 44 -10.63 -14.29 -2.49
CA THR A 44 -9.85 -15.50 -2.80
C THR A 44 -9.49 -15.57 -4.28
N ASP A 45 -10.39 -15.16 -5.18
CA ASP A 45 -10.15 -15.16 -6.62
C ASP A 45 -9.00 -14.23 -7.01
N LEU A 46 -8.98 -13.00 -6.44
CA LEU A 46 -7.87 -12.07 -6.64
C LEU A 46 -6.56 -12.67 -6.14
N LYS A 47 -6.59 -13.34 -4.97
CA LYS A 47 -5.41 -14.00 -4.40
C LYS A 47 -4.88 -15.12 -5.31
N LEU A 48 -5.76 -15.92 -5.91
CA LEU A 48 -5.38 -17.01 -6.80
C LEU A 48 -4.83 -16.50 -8.14
N ASN A 49 -5.45 -15.46 -8.69
CA ASN A 49 -5.08 -14.88 -9.98
C ASN A 49 -3.73 -14.14 -9.95
N TYR A 50 -3.52 -13.34 -8.91
CA TYR A 50 -2.35 -12.46 -8.84
C TYR A 50 -1.25 -12.96 -7.91
N ARG A 51 -1.57 -13.90 -7.01
CA ARG A 51 -0.62 -14.50 -6.06
C ARG A 51 0.19 -13.47 -5.27
N ASP A 52 -0.40 -12.30 -5.00
CA ASP A 52 0.26 -11.21 -4.28
C ASP A 52 0.76 -11.72 -2.92
N VAL A 53 2.08 -11.84 -2.77
CA VAL A 53 2.73 -12.42 -1.58
C VAL A 53 2.49 -11.59 -0.32
N TRP A 54 2.12 -10.32 -0.47
CA TRP A 54 1.88 -9.39 0.62
C TRP A 54 0.46 -9.44 1.16
N LEU A 55 -0.48 -10.10 0.47
CA LEU A 55 -1.89 -10.14 0.84
C LEU A 55 -2.36 -11.53 1.23
N ARG A 56 -3.28 -11.56 2.19
CA ARG A 56 -4.12 -12.73 2.46
C ARG A 56 -5.51 -12.46 1.89
N ALA A 57 -6.26 -13.53 1.59
CA ALA A 57 -7.67 -13.39 1.30
C ALA A 57 -8.40 -12.79 2.53
N ASP A 58 -9.54 -12.14 2.28
CA ASP A 58 -10.37 -11.43 3.25
C ASP A 58 -9.71 -10.20 3.92
N MET A 59 -8.51 -9.79 3.49
CA MET A 59 -7.90 -8.55 4.00
C MET A 59 -8.62 -7.32 3.43
N PRO A 60 -8.94 -6.30 4.24
CA PRO A 60 -9.62 -5.11 3.76
C PRO A 60 -8.68 -4.27 2.89
N TYR A 61 -9.27 -3.60 1.92
CA TYR A 61 -8.63 -2.56 1.13
C TYR A 61 -9.57 -1.40 0.87
N TRP A 62 -8.97 -0.25 0.62
CA TRP A 62 -9.62 1.01 0.31
C TRP A 62 -9.02 1.57 -0.96
N LEU A 63 -9.86 2.18 -1.77
CA LEU A 63 -9.45 2.86 -2.99
C LEU A 63 -9.94 4.29 -2.90
N TRP A 64 -9.01 5.22 -2.89
CA TRP A 64 -9.27 6.64 -3.08
C TRP A 64 -8.76 7.07 -4.46
N TRP A 65 -9.36 8.13 -4.97
CA TRP A 65 -8.98 8.69 -6.26
C TRP A 65 -8.90 10.21 -6.21
N ARG A 66 -8.16 10.78 -7.16
CA ARG A 66 -8.23 12.20 -7.48
C ARG A 66 -7.94 12.38 -8.96
N ARG A 67 -8.21 13.57 -9.50
CA ARG A 67 -8.07 13.82 -10.94
C ARG A 67 -7.15 15.01 -11.22
N ARG A 68 -5.93 14.76 -11.73
CA ARG A 68 -4.99 15.75 -12.33
C ARG A 68 -3.88 15.09 -13.17
N PRO A 69 -3.61 15.57 -14.40
CA PRO A 69 -4.58 15.70 -15.49
C PRO A 69 -5.31 14.38 -15.80
N SER A 70 -4.76 13.25 -15.35
CA SER A 70 -5.35 11.92 -15.39
C SER A 70 -5.95 11.53 -14.04
N LEU A 71 -6.76 10.46 -14.01
CA LEU A 71 -7.18 9.84 -12.74
C LEU A 71 -5.97 9.19 -12.06
N GLU A 72 -5.74 9.54 -10.81
CA GLU A 72 -4.71 8.99 -9.94
C GLU A 72 -5.38 8.20 -8.83
N LEU A 73 -4.84 7.03 -8.51
CA LEU A 73 -5.40 6.12 -7.51
C LEU A 73 -4.46 5.97 -6.32
N LEU A 74 -5.04 5.93 -5.13
CA LEU A 74 -4.40 5.48 -3.90
C LEU A 74 -5.14 4.24 -3.42
N ILE A 75 -4.45 3.12 -3.36
CA ILE A 75 -4.98 1.86 -2.84
C ILE A 75 -4.24 1.55 -1.56
N SER A 76 -4.96 1.37 -0.45
CA SER A 76 -4.35 0.89 0.80
C SER A 76 -4.90 -0.48 1.13
N PHE A 77 -4.00 -1.41 1.43
CA PHE A 77 -4.31 -2.71 2.02
C PHE A 77 -4.02 -2.70 3.51
N TYR A 78 -4.81 -3.47 4.26
CA TYR A 78 -4.79 -3.53 5.72
C TYR A 78 -5.33 -2.25 6.38
N GLU A 79 -5.90 -2.41 7.57
CA GLU A 79 -6.31 -1.26 8.38
C GLU A 79 -5.11 -0.39 8.77
N SER A 80 -5.34 0.91 8.75
CA SER A 80 -4.34 1.95 8.99
C SER A 80 -5.01 3.22 9.55
N PRO A 81 -4.24 4.21 10.04
CA PRO A 81 -4.81 5.49 10.47
C PRO A 81 -5.65 6.21 9.41
N ILE A 82 -5.45 5.93 8.12
CA ILE A 82 -6.22 6.55 7.04
C ILE A 82 -7.47 5.75 6.60
N SER A 83 -7.63 4.53 7.11
CA SER A 83 -8.78 3.67 6.79
C SER A 83 -10.17 4.27 7.10
N PRO A 84 -10.38 5.13 8.12
CA PRO A 84 -11.66 5.77 8.34
C PRO A 84 -11.88 7.04 7.48
N CYS A 85 -10.86 7.53 6.75
CA CYS A 85 -10.97 8.80 6.05
C CYS A 85 -11.85 8.72 4.79
N LEU A 86 -12.76 9.69 4.63
CA LEU A 86 -13.39 9.96 3.34
C LEU A 86 -12.44 10.67 2.38
N ASN A 87 -11.63 11.60 2.88
CA ASN A 87 -10.63 12.32 2.12
C ASN A 87 -9.25 12.12 2.74
N VAL A 88 -8.27 11.74 1.94
CA VAL A 88 -6.88 11.54 2.35
C VAL A 88 -6.02 12.64 1.73
N SER A 89 -5.44 13.46 2.59
CA SER A 89 -4.48 14.48 2.23
C SER A 89 -3.05 13.96 2.37
N LEU A 90 -2.13 14.67 1.74
CA LEU A 90 -0.72 14.33 1.72
C LEU A 90 0.11 15.58 2.04
N SER A 91 0.84 15.53 3.15
CA SER A 91 1.78 16.58 3.58
C SER A 91 3.02 15.91 4.16
N LEU A 92 4.21 16.45 3.87
CA LEU A 92 5.48 15.99 4.46
C LEU A 92 5.70 14.45 4.41
N ASN A 93 5.35 13.80 3.29
CA ASN A 93 5.38 12.34 3.11
C ASN A 93 4.49 11.54 4.09
N CYS A 94 3.47 12.16 4.66
CA CYS A 94 2.47 11.54 5.50
C CYS A 94 1.09 11.61 4.85
N LEU A 95 0.39 10.47 4.84
CA LEU A 95 -1.01 10.38 4.48
C LEU A 95 -1.85 10.57 5.73
N HIS A 96 -2.80 11.48 5.71
CA HIS A 96 -3.65 11.81 6.86
C HIS A 96 -5.08 12.10 6.38
N CYS A 97 -6.07 12.01 7.27
CA CYS A 97 -7.42 12.45 6.92
C CYS A 97 -7.40 13.98 6.71
N ALA A 98 -8.01 14.45 5.62
CA ALA A 98 -7.96 15.87 5.25
C ALA A 98 -8.52 16.82 6.32
N ASP A 99 -9.54 16.36 7.05
CA ASP A 99 -10.28 17.13 8.06
C ASP A 99 -9.91 16.75 9.50
N SER A 100 -8.71 16.17 9.74
CA SER A 100 -8.28 15.68 11.05
C SER A 100 -6.88 16.16 11.43
N GLU A 101 -6.70 16.45 12.71
CA GLU A 101 -5.39 16.69 13.33
C GLU A 101 -4.73 15.40 13.86
N GLU A 102 -5.41 14.26 13.74
CA GLU A 102 -4.86 12.97 14.17
C GLU A 102 -3.61 12.58 13.34
N PRO A 103 -2.63 11.91 13.97
CA PRO A 103 -1.44 11.48 13.28
C PRO A 103 -1.80 10.50 12.15
N GLY A 104 -1.32 10.83 10.95
CA GLY A 104 -1.46 10.00 9.76
C GLY A 104 -0.54 8.78 9.73
N ILE A 105 -0.34 8.23 8.53
CA ILE A 105 0.64 7.19 8.25
C ILE A 105 1.79 7.76 7.42
N HIS A 106 3.01 7.57 7.91
CA HIS A 106 4.20 7.94 7.17
C HIS A 106 4.42 6.98 6.00
N ILE A 107 4.62 7.52 4.80
CA ILE A 107 4.91 6.75 3.61
C ILE A 107 6.35 6.26 3.71
N ARG A 108 6.53 4.93 3.74
CA ARG A 108 7.84 4.30 3.72
C ARG A 108 8.09 3.64 2.36
N PRO A 109 9.31 3.73 1.79
CA PRO A 109 9.62 3.13 0.50
C PRO A 109 9.31 1.62 0.42
N GLU A 110 9.41 0.89 1.54
CA GLU A 110 9.17 -0.56 1.57
C GLU A 110 7.68 -0.92 1.64
N GLY A 111 6.83 0.07 1.93
CA GLY A 111 5.39 -0.10 2.12
C GLY A 111 4.55 0.46 0.98
N ILE A 112 5.13 1.26 0.08
CA ILE A 112 4.41 1.90 -1.03
C ILE A 112 5.02 1.50 -2.38
N HIS A 113 4.16 1.23 -3.35
CA HIS A 113 4.54 0.88 -4.71
C HIS A 113 3.77 1.75 -5.69
N CYS A 114 4.48 2.52 -6.52
CA CYS A 114 3.88 3.44 -7.46
C CYS A 114 4.08 2.99 -8.90
N PHE A 115 3.06 3.21 -9.73
CA PHE A 115 3.07 2.89 -11.14
C PHE A 115 2.44 4.05 -11.91
N ASP A 116 3.02 4.38 -13.06
CA ASP A 116 2.59 5.43 -14.00
C ASP A 116 1.87 4.85 -15.23
N PHE A 117 1.30 3.65 -15.07
CA PHE A 117 0.53 2.96 -16.10
C PHE A 117 -0.66 2.18 -15.52
N SER A 118 -1.63 1.86 -16.38
CA SER A 118 -2.76 1.00 -16.03
C SER A 118 -2.48 -0.46 -16.34
N PHE A 119 -2.66 -1.32 -15.34
CA PHE A 119 -2.46 -2.77 -15.47
C PHE A 119 -3.63 -3.56 -14.88
N SER A 120 -3.71 -4.84 -15.24
CA SER A 120 -4.89 -5.69 -14.98
C SER A 120 -5.20 -5.81 -13.50
N TYR A 121 -4.18 -5.94 -12.65
CA TYR A 121 -4.37 -6.10 -11.20
C TYR A 121 -5.21 -4.99 -10.60
N VAL A 122 -4.87 -3.73 -10.90
CA VAL A 122 -5.59 -2.57 -10.37
C VAL A 122 -6.98 -2.45 -11.00
N ARG A 123 -7.15 -2.77 -12.28
CA ARG A 123 -8.48 -2.80 -12.92
C ARG A 123 -9.39 -3.85 -12.29
N ASP A 124 -8.85 -5.00 -11.94
CA ASP A 124 -9.61 -6.07 -11.28
C ASP A 124 -9.94 -5.71 -9.84
N LEU A 125 -9.05 -5.02 -9.11
CA LEU A 125 -9.36 -4.44 -7.80
C LEU A 125 -10.50 -3.41 -7.89
N MET A 126 -10.46 -2.52 -8.89
CA MET A 126 -11.52 -1.54 -9.14
C MET A 126 -12.86 -2.24 -9.44
N LYS A 127 -12.85 -3.20 -10.37
CA LYS A 127 -14.04 -3.98 -10.74
C LYS A 127 -14.61 -4.74 -9.54
N HIS A 128 -13.75 -5.40 -8.77
CA HIS A 128 -14.15 -6.11 -7.55
C HIS A 128 -14.79 -5.17 -6.52
N CYS A 129 -14.34 -3.92 -6.48
CA CYS A 129 -14.90 -2.87 -5.62
C CYS A 129 -16.19 -2.21 -6.15
N GLY A 130 -16.73 -2.69 -7.28
CA GLY A 130 -17.92 -2.14 -7.92
C GLY A 130 -17.66 -0.92 -8.83
N LEU A 131 -16.40 -0.58 -9.11
CA LEU A 131 -16.07 0.51 -10.03
C LEU A 131 -16.08 0.05 -11.49
N SER A 132 -16.43 0.95 -12.41
CA SER A 132 -16.48 0.62 -13.84
C SER A 132 -15.09 0.33 -14.41
N PRO A 133 -14.88 -0.81 -15.09
CA PRO A 133 -13.61 -1.16 -15.72
C PRO A 133 -13.25 -0.25 -16.91
N ALA A 134 -14.20 0.54 -17.42
CA ALA A 134 -13.94 1.56 -18.44
C ALA A 134 -13.18 2.78 -17.89
N THR A 135 -13.12 2.93 -16.56
CA THR A 135 -12.43 4.03 -15.90
C THR A 135 -10.92 3.89 -16.09
N LYS A 136 -10.34 4.76 -16.93
CA LYS A 136 -8.88 4.81 -17.13
C LYS A 136 -8.21 5.61 -16.02
N PHE A 137 -7.15 5.07 -15.45
CA PHE A 137 -6.23 5.75 -14.55
C PHE A 137 -4.85 5.85 -15.17
N GLY A 138 -4.17 6.97 -14.90
CA GLY A 138 -2.81 7.23 -15.37
C GLY A 138 -1.76 6.83 -14.36
N ARG A 139 -2.07 6.91 -13.06
CA ARG A 139 -1.13 6.63 -11.98
C ARG A 139 -1.81 5.91 -10.83
N VAL A 140 -1.07 5.06 -10.13
CA VAL A 140 -1.57 4.34 -8.96
C VAL A 140 -0.47 4.16 -7.93
N ALA A 141 -0.80 4.41 -6.67
CA ALA A 141 0.00 4.10 -5.51
C ALA A 141 -0.68 2.96 -4.75
N ILE A 142 0.08 1.92 -4.41
CA ILE A 142 -0.37 0.78 -3.63
C ILE A 142 0.40 0.77 -2.31
N LEU A 143 -0.32 0.97 -1.22
CA LEU A 143 0.19 1.00 0.15
C LEU A 143 -0.16 -0.30 0.88
N TYR A 144 0.84 -0.98 1.42
CA TYR A 144 0.67 -2.15 2.29
C TYR A 144 0.89 -1.74 3.76
N ALA A 145 -0.14 -1.17 4.40
CA ALA A 145 0.00 -0.47 5.69
C ALA A 145 0.57 -1.35 6.83
N ARG A 146 0.27 -2.66 6.85
CA ARG A 146 0.78 -3.60 7.88
C ARG A 146 2.31 -3.78 7.85
N ARG A 147 2.98 -3.45 6.75
CA ARG A 147 4.45 -3.53 6.63
C ARG A 147 5.17 -2.36 7.26
N VAL A 148 4.45 -1.30 7.64
CA VAL A 148 5.02 -0.19 8.38
C VAL A 148 4.92 -0.55 9.87
N PRO A 149 6.00 -1.03 10.53
CA PRO A 149 5.95 -1.24 11.96
C PRO A 149 5.63 0.10 12.63
N ASN A 150 4.48 0.15 13.29
CA ASN A 150 4.09 1.26 14.14
C ASN A 150 5.04 1.26 15.35
N ARG A 151 6.09 2.10 15.29
CA ARG A 151 7.06 2.21 16.39
C ARG A 151 6.48 2.93 17.62
N ASP A 152 5.28 3.49 17.49
CA ASP A 152 4.58 4.18 18.59
C ASP A 152 3.63 3.25 19.37
N VAL A 153 3.57 1.96 19.00
CA VAL A 153 2.92 0.95 19.85
C VAL A 153 3.97 0.41 20.82
N PRO A 154 3.85 0.68 22.13
CA PRO A 154 4.73 0.07 23.11
C PRO A 154 4.64 -1.44 22.96
N SER A 155 5.79 -2.09 22.81
CA SER A 155 5.86 -3.54 22.75
C SER A 155 5.11 -4.13 23.96
N ARG A 156 4.11 -4.97 23.71
CA ARG A 156 3.39 -5.77 24.74
C ARG A 156 4.30 -6.76 25.50
N ALA A 157 5.62 -6.60 25.39
CA ALA A 157 6.64 -7.31 26.16
C ALA A 157 6.75 -6.81 27.62
N ALA A 158 6.13 -5.68 27.98
CA ALA A 158 6.04 -5.24 29.37
C ALA A 158 4.81 -5.84 30.11
N ARG A 159 4.53 -7.13 29.92
CA ARG A 159 3.68 -7.88 30.85
C ARG A 159 4.59 -8.61 31.84
N THR A 160 5.04 -7.89 32.87
CA THR A 160 5.52 -8.52 34.11
C THR A 160 4.39 -9.37 34.68
N TRP A 161 4.56 -10.69 34.60
CA TRP A 161 3.78 -11.64 35.39
C TRP A 161 4.19 -11.49 36.85
N PRO A 162 3.26 -11.25 37.80
CA PRO A 162 3.57 -11.34 39.21
C PRO A 162 3.48 -12.82 39.61
N GLY A 163 4.61 -13.41 39.97
CA GLY A 163 4.61 -14.77 40.48
C GLY A 163 5.99 -15.32 40.83
N ILE A 164 6.24 -15.40 42.14
CA ILE A 164 7.04 -16.43 42.81
C ILE A 164 8.55 -16.21 42.79
N LEU A 165 9.07 -15.66 43.90
CA LEU A 165 10.31 -16.14 44.52
C LEU A 165 10.17 -15.97 46.03
N GLY A 166 10.06 -17.10 46.72
CA GLY A 166 10.13 -17.16 48.16
C GLY A 166 11.56 -17.14 48.68
N VAL A 167 11.61 -16.90 50.00
CA VAL A 167 12.65 -17.32 50.95
C VAL A 167 13.99 -16.60 50.89
N SER A 168 14.23 -15.83 51.96
CA SER A 168 15.51 -15.88 52.69
C SER A 168 15.31 -15.40 54.13
N ILE A 169 15.53 -16.33 55.06
CA ILE A 169 15.66 -16.17 56.52
C ILE A 169 17.07 -15.57 56.78
N PRO A 170 17.23 -14.70 57.80
CA PRO A 170 17.71 -15.17 59.11
C PRO A 170 16.72 -14.88 60.25
#